data_AF-A0A7S2F2X0-F1
#
_entry.id   AF-A0A7S2F2X0-F1
#
_cell.length_a   1.000
_cell.length_b   1.000
_cell.length_c   1.000
_cell.angle_alpha   90.00
_cell.angle_beta   90.00
_cell.angle_gamma   90.00
#
_symmetry.space_group_name_H-M   'P 1'
#
loop_
_entity.id
_entity.type
_entity.pdbx_description
1 polymer ?
#
loop_
_entity_poly.entity_id
_entity_poly.type
_entity_poly.pdbx_seq_one_letter_code
_entity_poly.pdbx_strand_id
1 'polypeptide(L)'
;NLGYFQLKASPGVFRMRLAPGRSRQIYNIAGLKRLQSMDDAAEEAGPSDAEASLLLGDGADSGIEVPVAVTSFSGANLQLTVAKRPGMDGEDVLAEDKPEVAELEADDAIDAYYDDGDRSD
;
A
#
# COMPACT_ATOMS: atom_id res chain seq x y z
N ASN A 1 8.43 14.04 -11.63
CA ASN A 1 8.84 12.90 -10.79
C ASN A 1 7.73 11.86 -10.90
N LEU A 2 7.88 10.85 -11.79
CA LEU A 2 6.78 9.97 -12.25
C LEU A 2 6.64 8.66 -11.40
N GLY A 3 6.95 8.70 -10.10
CA GLY A 3 6.96 7.48 -9.29
C GLY A 3 8.13 6.53 -9.62
N TYR A 4 9.32 7.10 -9.85
CA TYR A 4 10.54 6.32 -10.11
C TYR A 4 11.07 5.65 -8.83
N PHE A 5 11.51 4.40 -8.94
CA PHE A 5 12.21 3.69 -7.87
C PHE A 5 13.36 2.85 -8.44
N GLN A 6 14.43 2.68 -7.66
CA GLN A 6 15.58 1.85 -8.01
C GLN A 6 15.96 0.96 -6.83
N LEU A 7 16.06 -0.34 -7.07
CA LEU A 7 16.49 -1.33 -6.09
C LEU A 7 17.88 -1.85 -6.46
N LYS A 8 18.77 -1.95 -5.46
CA LYS A 8 20.10 -2.56 -5.65
C LYS A 8 19.94 -4.07 -5.53
N ALA A 9 20.32 -4.79 -6.59
CA ALA A 9 20.25 -6.24 -6.64
C ALA A 9 21.41 -6.82 -7.45
N SER A 10 21.92 -7.97 -7.03
CA SER A 10 22.78 -8.83 -7.86
C SER A 10 21.92 -9.64 -8.84
N PRO A 11 22.52 -10.25 -9.89
CA PRO A 11 21.79 -11.19 -10.74
C PRO A 11 21.14 -12.32 -9.92
N GLY A 12 19.89 -12.66 -10.22
CA GLY A 12 19.10 -13.60 -9.44
C GLY A 12 17.59 -13.46 -9.65
N VAL A 13 16.81 -14.29 -8.95
CA VAL A 13 15.34 -14.22 -8.94
C VAL A 13 14.88 -13.67 -7.61
N PHE A 14 14.06 -12.62 -7.65
CA PHE A 14 13.56 -11.89 -6.49
C PHE A 14 12.04 -11.93 -6.46
N ARG A 15 11.47 -11.69 -5.26
CA ARG A 15 10.03 -11.47 -5.08
C ARG A 15 9.83 -10.03 -4.64
N MET A 16 9.09 -9.28 -5.45
CA MET A 16 8.75 -7.89 -5.18
C MET A 16 7.33 -7.81 -4.61
N ARG A 17 7.15 -7.01 -3.56
CA ARG A 17 5.86 -6.79 -2.91
C ARG A 17 5.79 -5.38 -2.33
N LEU A 18 4.59 -4.89 -2.06
CA LEU A 18 4.42 -3.68 -1.27
C LEU A 18 4.99 -3.87 0.14
N ALA A 19 5.65 -2.83 0.65
CA ALA A 19 6.15 -2.80 2.02
C ALA A 19 4.97 -2.95 3.01
N PRO A 20 5.18 -3.56 4.19
CA PRO A 20 4.14 -3.55 5.22
C PRO A 20 3.84 -2.11 5.65
N GLY A 21 2.57 -1.83 5.95
CA GLY A 21 2.08 -0.53 6.39
C GLY A 21 1.02 0.05 5.46
N ARG A 22 0.88 1.38 5.51
CA ARG A 22 -0.21 2.15 4.89
C ARG A 22 -0.36 1.92 3.38
N SER A 23 0.74 1.86 2.64
CA SER A 23 0.71 1.62 1.20
C SER A 23 0.09 0.27 0.82
N ARG A 24 0.27 -0.78 1.64
CA ARG A 24 -0.35 -2.10 1.45
C ARG A 24 -1.83 -2.13 1.84
N GLN A 25 -2.26 -1.26 2.75
CA GLN A 25 -3.68 -1.13 3.11
C GLN A 25 -4.48 -0.44 2.01
N ILE A 26 -3.87 0.53 1.31
CA ILE A 26 -4.54 1.35 0.29
C ILE A 26 -4.41 0.74 -1.10
N TYR A 27 -3.26 0.17 -1.47
CA TYR A 27 -2.98 -0.32 -2.82
C TYR A 27 -2.75 -1.81 -2.90
N ASN A 28 -2.98 -2.34 -4.09
CA ASN A 28 -2.51 -3.64 -4.55
C ASN A 28 -1.68 -3.47 -5.83
N ILE A 29 -0.76 -4.39 -6.09
CA ILE A 29 -0.09 -4.49 -7.39
C ILE A 29 -1.11 -5.05 -8.38
N ALA A 30 -1.43 -4.28 -9.41
CA ALA A 30 -2.41 -4.63 -10.44
C ALA A 30 -1.76 -5.14 -11.73
N GLY A 31 -0.50 -4.78 -11.96
CA GLY A 31 0.26 -5.24 -13.11
C GLY A 31 1.75 -4.97 -12.95
N LEU A 32 2.55 -5.77 -13.62
CA LEU A 32 3.96 -5.53 -13.85
C LEU A 32 4.18 -5.64 -15.35
N LYS A 33 5.06 -4.82 -15.91
CA LYS A 33 5.52 -4.93 -17.28
C LYS A 33 7.03 -4.76 -17.30
N ARG A 34 7.74 -5.68 -17.93
CA ARG A 34 9.17 -5.51 -18.20
C ARG A 34 9.37 -4.65 -19.44
N LEU A 35 10.12 -3.57 -19.29
CA LEU A 35 10.49 -2.68 -20.38
C LEU A 35 11.73 -3.23 -21.08
N GLN A 36 11.61 -3.56 -22.36
CA GLN A 36 12.74 -3.92 -23.20
C GLN A 36 13.31 -2.69 -23.91
N SER A 37 12.45 -1.72 -24.19
CA SER A 37 12.79 -0.43 -24.77
C SER A 37 12.10 0.73 -24.04
N MET A 38 12.52 1.96 -24.32
CA MET A 38 11.86 3.17 -23.82
C MET A 38 10.50 3.41 -24.47
N ASP A 39 10.30 2.91 -25.69
CA ASP A 39 9.04 3.02 -26.42
C ASP A 39 7.94 2.16 -25.77
N ASP A 40 8.31 1.07 -25.10
CA ASP A 40 7.38 0.19 -24.39
C ASP A 40 6.68 0.90 -23.22
N ALA A 41 7.25 1.97 -22.67
CA ALA A 41 6.72 2.64 -21.48
C ALA A 41 5.47 3.48 -21.76
N ALA A 42 5.24 3.87 -23.03
CA ALA A 42 4.08 4.66 -23.45
C ALA A 42 2.80 3.82 -23.59
N GLU A 43 2.94 2.51 -23.74
CA GLU A 43 1.85 1.56 -23.79
C GLU A 43 1.39 1.23 -22.36
N GLU A 44 0.09 1.40 -22.08
CA GLU A 44 -0.52 1.05 -20.79
C GLU A 44 -0.08 -0.35 -20.35
N ALA A 45 0.51 -0.43 -19.15
CA ALA A 45 0.82 -1.69 -18.51
C ALA A 45 -0.48 -2.28 -17.94
N GLY A 46 -1.38 -2.67 -18.85
CA GLY A 46 -2.51 -3.54 -18.53
C GLY A 46 -1.99 -4.93 -18.16
N PRO A 47 -2.64 -5.65 -17.24
CA PRO A 47 -2.32 -7.04 -17.00
C PRO A 47 -2.61 -7.80 -18.30
N SER A 48 -1.56 -8.20 -19.03
CA SER A 48 -1.75 -9.31 -19.96
C SER A 48 -2.07 -10.55 -19.14
N ASP A 49 -2.90 -11.47 -19.64
CA ASP A 49 -3.32 -12.66 -18.89
C ASP A 49 -2.13 -13.47 -18.33
N ALA A 50 -0.98 -13.40 -19.01
CA ALA A 50 0.29 -13.98 -18.58
C ALA A 50 0.93 -13.23 -17.40
N GLU A 51 0.95 -11.89 -17.41
CA GLU A 51 1.52 -11.07 -16.33
C GLU A 51 0.57 -11.05 -15.11
N ALA A 52 -0.74 -11.15 -15.33
CA ALA A 52 -1.73 -11.31 -14.26
C ALA A 52 -1.56 -12.65 -13.53
N SER A 53 -1.22 -13.71 -14.26
CA SER A 53 -0.91 -15.03 -13.67
C SER A 53 0.39 -15.04 -12.84
N LEU A 54 1.30 -14.09 -13.07
CA LEU A 54 2.52 -13.93 -12.26
C LEU A 54 2.26 -13.20 -10.94
N LEU A 55 1.07 -12.62 -10.75
CA LEU A 55 0.64 -12.05 -9.48
C LEU A 55 0.25 -13.21 -8.54
N LEU A 56 1.19 -13.61 -7.69
CA LEU A 56 0.96 -14.66 -6.70
C LEU A 56 0.41 -14.01 -5.42
N GLY A 57 -0.75 -14.49 -4.94
CA GLY A 57 -1.35 -14.03 -3.68
C GLY A 57 -1.77 -15.22 -2.81
N ASP A 58 -1.38 -15.19 -1.54
CA ASP A 58 -1.63 -16.27 -0.54
C ASP A 58 -2.76 -15.91 0.45
N GLY A 59 -3.53 -14.86 0.17
CA GLY A 59 -4.64 -14.41 1.02
C GLY A 59 -4.65 -12.91 1.25
N ALA A 60 -5.76 -12.42 1.82
CA ALA A 60 -6.09 -11.00 1.94
C ALA A 60 -5.01 -10.12 2.61
N ASP A 61 -4.18 -10.71 3.47
CA ASP A 61 -3.15 -10.02 4.26
C ASP A 61 -1.70 -10.20 3.77
N SER A 62 -1.41 -11.19 2.94
CA SER A 62 -0.04 -11.43 2.45
C SER A 62 0.39 -10.43 1.37
N GLY A 63 -0.58 -9.82 0.69
CA GLY A 63 -0.35 -8.96 -0.48
C GLY A 63 0.06 -9.78 -1.71
N ILE A 64 0.02 -9.12 -2.87
CA ILE A 64 0.43 -9.70 -4.15
C ILE A 64 1.95 -9.61 -4.26
N GLU A 65 2.60 -10.75 -4.52
CA GLU A 65 4.02 -10.84 -4.83
C GLU A 65 4.24 -11.04 -6.32
N VAL A 66 5.28 -10.39 -6.85
CA VAL A 66 5.66 -10.51 -8.26
C VAL A 66 7.11 -10.98 -8.40
N PRO A 67 7.36 -12.10 -9.12
CA PRO A 67 8.72 -12.56 -9.37
C PRO A 67 9.44 -11.65 -10.36
N VAL A 68 10.69 -11.29 -10.05
CA VAL A 68 11.56 -10.47 -10.90
C VAL A 68 12.90 -11.18 -11.09
N ALA A 69 13.23 -11.55 -12.33
CA ALA A 69 14.51 -12.16 -12.66
C ALA A 69 15.50 -11.12 -13.22
N VAL A 70 16.59 -10.83 -12.50
CA VAL A 70 17.68 -9.97 -12.98
C VAL A 70 18.72 -10.86 -13.66
N THR A 71 18.76 -10.81 -14.99
CA THR A 71 19.58 -11.71 -15.82
C THR A 71 20.62 -10.99 -16.68
N SER A 72 20.67 -9.66 -16.66
CA SER A 72 21.62 -8.85 -17.44
C SER A 72 22.33 -7.80 -16.58
N PHE A 73 23.45 -7.28 -17.08
CA PHE A 73 24.21 -6.20 -16.42
C PHE A 73 23.51 -4.84 -16.47
N SER A 74 22.53 -4.66 -17.36
CA SER A 74 21.68 -3.47 -17.42
C SER A 74 20.57 -3.47 -16.36
N GLY A 75 20.43 -4.56 -15.60
CA GLY A 75 19.34 -4.74 -14.65
C GLY A 75 18.01 -5.09 -15.31
N ALA A 76 16.92 -4.92 -14.55
CA ALA A 76 15.56 -5.12 -15.02
C ALA A 76 14.79 -3.80 -14.93
N ASN A 77 14.40 -3.23 -16.07
CA ASN A 77 13.54 -2.06 -16.13
C ASN A 77 12.08 -2.51 -16.09
N LEU A 78 11.31 -1.95 -15.16
CA LEU A 78 9.95 -2.39 -14.86
C LEU A 78 9.02 -1.18 -14.81
N GLN A 79 7.83 -1.35 -15.37
CA GLN A 79 6.68 -0.49 -15.15
C GLN A 79 5.71 -1.24 -14.24
N LEU A 80 5.47 -0.68 -13.06
CA LEU A 80 4.57 -1.27 -12.06
C LEU A 80 3.26 -0.50 -12.08
N THR A 81 2.15 -1.22 -12.27
CA THR A 81 0.80 -0.67 -12.13
C THR A 81 0.28 -1.03 -10.75
N VAL A 82 -0.12 -0.03 -9.98
CA VAL A 82 -0.79 -0.21 -8.69
C VAL A 82 -2.21 0.31 -8.78
N ALA A 83 -3.15 -0.39 -8.16
CA ALA A 83 -4.54 0.01 -8.08
C ALA A 83 -4.92 0.23 -6.62
N LYS A 84 -5.74 1.25 -6.36
CA LYS A 84 -6.37 1.42 -5.05
C LYS A 84 -7.30 0.24 -4.79
N ARG A 85 -7.33 -0.23 -3.54
CA ARG A 85 -8.28 -1.23 -3.09
C ARG A 85 -9.69 -0.62 -3.08
N PRO A 86 -10.74 -1.42 -3.32
CA PRO A 86 -12.12 -0.94 -3.27
C PRO A 86 -12.41 -0.20 -1.96
N GLY A 87 -12.98 1.01 -2.05
CA GLY A 87 -13.30 1.85 -0.89
C GLY A 87 -12.16 2.73 -0.37
N MET A 88 -10.94 2.61 -0.92
CA MET A 88 -9.76 3.40 -0.49
C MET A 88 -9.51 4.64 -1.37
N ASP A 89 -10.46 5.04 -2.20
CA ASP A 89 -10.32 6.15 -3.16
C ASP A 89 -10.08 7.50 -2.48
N GLY A 90 -10.71 7.73 -1.32
CA GLY A 90 -10.53 8.93 -0.50
C GLY A 90 -9.35 8.89 0.46
N GLU A 91 -8.70 7.73 0.60
CA GLU A 91 -7.63 7.56 1.58
C GLU A 91 -6.31 8.15 1.09
N ASP A 92 -5.64 8.88 2.00
CA ASP A 92 -4.28 9.39 1.81
C ASP A 92 -3.25 8.39 2.37
N VAL A 93 -2.18 8.23 1.61
CA VAL A 93 -1.05 7.35 1.87
C VAL A 93 -0.12 7.95 2.91
N LEU A 94 -0.05 9.28 2.97
CA LEU A 94 0.85 10.02 3.86
C LEU A 94 0.19 10.43 5.17
N ALA A 95 -1.10 10.11 5.33
CA ALA A 95 -1.79 10.29 6.60
C ALA A 95 -1.08 9.49 7.69
N GLU A 96 -0.88 10.11 8.85
CA GLU A 96 -0.36 9.41 10.02
C GLU A 96 -1.29 8.25 10.38
N ASP A 97 -0.72 7.11 10.77
CA ASP A 97 -1.50 6.00 11.31
C ASP A 97 -2.21 6.52 12.56
N LYS A 98 -3.51 6.79 12.42
CA LYS A 98 -4.34 7.23 13.54
C LYS A 98 -4.23 6.12 14.59
N PRO A 99 -3.70 6.41 15.79
CA PRO A 99 -3.62 5.38 16.81
C PRO A 99 -5.03 4.86 17.03
N GLU A 100 -5.16 3.54 17.02
CA GLU A 100 -6.38 2.82 17.39
C GLU A 100 -6.63 3.14 18.87
N VAL A 101 -7.21 4.31 19.13
CA VAL A 101 -7.75 4.67 20.42
C VAL A 101 -8.86 3.68 20.67
N ALA A 102 -8.56 2.69 21.49
CA ALA A 102 -9.53 1.81 22.11
C ALA A 102 -10.68 2.70 22.61
N GLU A 103 -11.85 2.55 21.99
CA GLU A 103 -13.12 3.03 22.50
C GLU A 103 -13.39 2.26 23.81
N LEU A 104 -12.74 2.68 24.89
CA LEU A 104 -13.11 2.32 26.24
C LEU A 104 -13.78 3.53 26.86
N GLU A 105 -15.11 3.51 26.73
CA GLU A 105 -16.15 4.14 27.54
C GLU A 105 -15.73 5.34 28.40
N ALA A 106 -16.10 6.53 27.95
CA ALA A 106 -16.02 7.78 28.73
C ALA A 106 -17.42 8.37 28.99
N ASP A 107 -18.44 7.52 29.15
CA ASP A 107 -19.82 7.97 29.38
C ASP A 107 -20.19 8.16 30.87
N ASP A 108 -19.30 7.92 31.83
CA ASP A 108 -19.65 7.86 33.26
C ASP A 108 -18.96 8.89 34.19
N ALA A 109 -18.64 10.10 33.71
CA ALA A 109 -18.03 11.12 34.58
C ALA A 109 -18.54 12.57 34.42
N ILE A 110 -19.79 12.76 34.01
CA ILE A 110 -20.43 14.09 34.00
C ILE A 110 -21.70 14.05 34.88
N ASP A 111 -21.56 13.90 36.21
CA ASP A 111 -22.68 14.26 37.10
C ASP A 111 -22.33 14.56 38.58
N ALA A 112 -21.12 15.04 38.89
CA ALA A 112 -20.73 15.27 40.30
C ALA A 112 -20.30 16.71 40.65
N TYR A 113 -20.59 17.72 39.81
CA TYR A 113 -20.07 19.08 40.03
C TYR A 113 -21.08 20.22 40.22
N TYR A 114 -22.36 19.91 40.46
CA TYR A 114 -23.34 20.90 40.91
C TYR A 114 -24.27 20.35 41.98
N ASP A 115 -23.82 20.27 43.23
CA ASP A 115 -24.75 20.34 44.36
C ASP A 115 -24.06 20.88 45.62
N ASP A 116 -24.85 21.58 46.44
CA ASP A 116 -24.52 22.40 47.62
C ASP A 116 -23.79 23.73 47.32
N GLY A 117 -24.44 24.90 47.24
CA GLY A 117 -25.58 25.33 48.06
C GLY A 117 -25.07 26.10 49.27
N ASP A 118 -24.55 27.31 49.07
CA ASP A 118 -24.37 28.26 50.18
C ASP A 118 -25.03 29.60 49.81
N ARG A 119 -26.31 29.71 50.21
CA ARG A 119 -27.06 30.95 50.32
C ARG A 119 -27.52 31.07 51.78
N SER A 120 -27.12 32.18 52.41
CA SER A 120 -27.72 32.88 53.57
C SER A 120 -27.75 32.15 54.92
N ASP A 121 -27.08 32.72 55.93
CA ASP A 121 -27.57 33.84 56.77
C ASP A 121 -26.42 34.67 57.37
#